data_AF-A0A4Z0PLH3-F1
#
_entry.id   AF-A0A4Z0PLH3-F1
#
_cell.length_a   1.000
_cell.length_b   1.000
_cell.length_c   1.000
_cell.angle_alpha   90.00
_cell.angle_beta   90.00
_cell.angle_gamma   90.00
#
_symmetry.space_group_name_H-M   'P 1'
#
loop_
_entity.id
_entity.type
_entity.pdbx_description
1 polymer ?
#
loop_
_entity_poly.entity_id
_entity_poly.type
_entity_poly.pdbx_seq_one_letter_code
_entity_poly.pdbx_strand_id
1 'polypeptide(L)'
;MNRHLLSALLLAALSTPLLSAAQTKPAARPIGANSGDQFLMRDGEVLLRQGATTKPLTKNVVLADGTKVNYKSGIVELPGGKKTTLRDGDYVTMKGEIVFATPGSAAASRGDAAAPAAAQYEQYVDRNSPPTTADMETRLGSLNSRITLMAQKIQLLNDKINLLSGSTQRPADTSQLDQQIKALDDQLRQVK
;
A
#
# COMPACT_ATOMS: atom_id res chain seq x y z
N MET A 1 40.15 39.72 83.71
CA MET A 1 40.69 38.41 84.14
C MET A 1 40.16 37.33 83.21
N ASN A 2 41.07 36.61 82.57
CA ASN A 2 40.81 35.42 81.78
C ASN A 2 40.34 34.26 82.67
N ARG A 3 39.53 33.34 82.12
CA ARG A 3 39.83 31.90 81.88
C ARG A 3 38.58 30.99 81.97
N HIS A 4 38.22 30.41 80.81
CA HIS A 4 37.78 29.01 80.50
C HIS A 4 36.58 28.41 81.28
N LEU A 5 35.76 27.47 80.77
CA LEU A 5 36.00 26.26 79.96
C LEU A 5 34.62 25.66 79.54
N LEU A 6 34.54 25.12 78.32
CA LEU A 6 33.74 23.96 77.83
C LEU A 6 32.24 23.79 78.13
N SER A 7 31.43 23.63 77.06
CA SER A 7 30.71 22.38 76.68
C SER A 7 29.69 22.68 75.57
N ALA A 8 29.92 22.18 74.35
CA ALA A 8 29.24 21.01 73.76
C ALA A 8 27.77 21.30 73.37
N LEU A 9 27.51 21.54 72.08
CA LEU A 9 27.07 20.52 71.11
C LEU A 9 25.57 20.19 71.26
N LEU A 10 24.72 20.65 70.33
CA LEU A 10 23.93 19.75 69.47
C LEU A 10 23.13 20.55 68.41
N LEU A 11 23.29 20.11 67.16
CA LEU A 11 22.69 20.64 65.95
C LEU A 11 21.16 20.42 65.94
N ALA A 12 20.43 21.46 65.58
CA ALA A 12 19.04 21.37 65.12
C ALA A 12 19.01 21.20 63.59
N ALA A 13 18.54 20.06 63.12
CA ALA A 13 18.07 19.88 61.74
C ALA A 13 17.13 18.66 61.68
N LEU A 14 15.82 18.89 61.80
CA LEU A 14 14.82 17.88 61.44
C LEU A 14 14.60 17.92 59.92
N SER A 15 15.27 17.03 59.19
CA SER A 15 14.96 16.75 57.79
C SER A 15 13.99 15.57 57.71
N THR A 16 12.73 15.86 57.41
CA THR A 16 11.70 14.86 57.09
C THR A 16 11.99 14.24 55.72
N PRO A 17 12.11 12.90 55.58
CA PRO A 17 12.17 12.28 54.26
C PRO A 17 10.75 12.29 53.65
N LEU A 18 10.58 13.06 52.58
CA LEU A 18 9.45 12.92 51.66
C LEU A 18 9.57 11.55 51.00
N LEU A 19 8.73 10.59 51.43
CA LEU A 19 8.49 9.36 50.70
C LEU A 19 7.85 9.74 49.35
N SER A 20 8.66 9.75 48.29
CA SER A 20 8.16 9.67 46.93
C SER A 20 7.42 8.36 46.76
N ALA A 21 6.09 8.41 46.83
CA ALA A 21 5.25 7.37 46.27
C ALA A 21 5.54 7.31 44.77
N ALA A 22 6.32 6.33 44.34
CA ALA A 22 6.46 5.98 42.95
C ALA A 22 5.06 5.63 42.41
N GLN A 23 4.45 6.58 41.70
CA GLN A 23 3.22 6.34 40.97
C GLN A 23 3.51 5.25 39.95
N THR A 24 3.02 4.05 40.22
CA THR A 24 2.96 2.98 39.24
C THR A 24 2.14 3.50 38.07
N LYS A 25 2.84 3.80 36.97
CA LYS A 25 2.25 4.09 35.66
C LYS A 25 1.11 3.11 35.42
N PRO A 26 -0.15 3.55 35.28
CA PRO A 26 -1.25 2.65 35.00
C PRO A 26 -0.88 1.86 33.74
N ALA A 27 -0.68 0.55 33.91
CA ALA A 27 -0.57 -0.36 32.79
C ALA A 27 -1.77 -0.09 31.90
N ALA A 28 -1.50 0.23 30.64
CA ALA A 28 -2.53 0.49 29.65
C ALA A 28 -3.49 -0.70 29.66
N ARG A 29 -4.71 -0.49 30.17
CA ARG A 29 -5.78 -1.46 29.94
C ARG A 29 -5.85 -1.70 28.44
N PRO A 30 -5.78 -2.96 27.97
CA PRO A 30 -6.08 -3.25 26.58
C PRO A 30 -7.50 -2.76 26.35
N ILE A 31 -7.64 -1.82 25.43
CA ILE A 31 -8.96 -1.48 24.89
C ILE A 31 -9.48 -2.81 24.36
N GLY A 32 -10.64 -3.26 24.86
CA GLY A 32 -11.26 -4.51 24.42
C GLY A 32 -11.47 -4.43 22.91
N ALA A 33 -10.51 -5.00 22.18
CA ALA A 33 -10.38 -4.86 20.75
C ALA A 33 -10.69 -6.21 20.13
N ASN A 34 -11.79 -6.28 19.40
CA ASN A 34 -12.12 -7.46 18.63
C ASN A 34 -11.25 -7.52 17.36
N SER A 35 -11.10 -8.70 16.77
CA SER A 35 -10.32 -8.91 15.54
C SER A 35 -10.78 -8.07 14.34
N GLY A 36 -12.00 -7.53 14.37
CA GLY A 36 -12.56 -6.63 13.35
C GLY A 36 -12.34 -5.14 13.60
N ASP A 37 -11.72 -4.77 14.71
CA ASP A 37 -11.47 -3.36 15.04
C ASP A 37 -10.38 -2.78 14.14
N GLN A 38 -10.47 -1.47 13.88
CA GLN A 38 -9.58 -0.78 12.96
C GLN A 38 -9.18 0.58 13.53
N PHE A 39 -7.97 1.03 13.23
CA PHE A 39 -7.50 2.38 13.50
C PHE A 39 -7.63 3.22 12.23
N LEU A 40 -8.74 3.96 12.12
CA LEU A 40 -9.12 4.73 10.94
C LEU A 40 -8.57 6.16 11.04
N MET A 41 -7.92 6.63 9.99
CA MET A 41 -7.63 8.06 9.81
C MET A 41 -8.86 8.79 9.30
N ARG A 42 -9.28 9.85 10.00
CA ARG A 42 -10.37 10.72 9.60
C ARG A 42 -10.16 12.11 10.18
N ASP A 43 -10.33 13.13 9.34
CA ASP A 43 -10.20 14.54 9.70
C ASP A 43 -8.82 14.85 10.33
N GLY A 44 -7.78 14.15 9.85
CA GLY A 44 -6.40 14.29 10.34
C GLY A 44 -6.08 13.60 11.68
N GLU A 45 -7.04 12.92 12.31
CA GLU A 45 -6.82 12.15 13.53
C GLU A 45 -7.16 10.66 13.35
N VAL A 46 -6.51 9.80 14.13
CA VAL A 46 -6.79 8.37 14.13
C VAL A 46 -7.83 8.04 15.19
N LEU A 47 -8.92 7.41 14.75
CA LEU A 47 -10.04 6.96 15.54
C LEU A 47 -10.02 5.43 15.63
N LEU A 48 -10.47 4.88 16.75
CA LEU A 48 -10.79 3.46 16.85
C LEU A 48 -12.18 3.23 16.23
N ARG A 49 -12.24 2.50 15.14
CA ARG A 49 -13.47 2.00 14.53
C ARG A 49 -13.78 0.59 15.06
N GLN A 50 -14.96 0.44 15.65
CA GLN A 50 -15.51 -0.84 16.11
C GLN A 50 -16.85 -1.05 15.41
N GLY A 51 -16.86 -1.87 14.36
CA GLY A 51 -18.01 -2.02 13.46
C GLY A 51 -18.42 -0.68 12.83
N ALA A 52 -19.67 -0.25 13.07
CA ALA A 52 -20.21 1.02 12.56
C ALA A 52 -19.85 2.23 13.43
N THR A 53 -19.25 2.04 14.61
CA THR A 53 -18.96 3.12 15.56
C THR A 53 -17.49 3.56 15.49
N THR A 54 -17.23 4.85 15.68
CA THR A 54 -15.88 5.40 15.79
C THR A 54 -15.70 6.12 17.11
N LYS A 55 -14.58 5.90 17.78
CA LYS A 55 -14.22 6.54 19.06
C LYS A 55 -12.86 7.23 18.93
N PRO A 56 -12.71 8.46 19.47
CA PRO A 56 -11.43 9.14 19.47
C PRO A 56 -10.41 8.40 20.34
N LEU A 57 -9.17 8.41 19.91
CA LEU A 57 -8.04 7.92 20.69
C LEU A 57 -7.46 9.07 21.54
N THR A 58 -7.04 8.75 22.76
CA THR A 58 -6.39 9.73 23.67
C THR A 58 -4.89 9.50 23.79
N LYS A 59 -4.37 8.41 23.22
CA LYS A 59 -2.97 8.00 23.30
C LYS A 59 -2.57 7.22 22.06
N ASN A 60 -1.27 7.21 21.78
CA ASN A 60 -0.69 6.36 20.75
C ASN A 60 -0.93 4.89 21.08
N VAL A 61 -1.09 4.09 20.04
CA VAL A 61 -1.35 2.66 20.16
C VAL A 61 -0.12 1.88 19.70
N VAL A 62 0.15 0.78 20.39
CA VAL A 62 1.12 -0.23 19.95
C VAL A 62 0.34 -1.54 19.81
N LEU A 63 0.39 -2.10 18.62
CA LEU A 63 -0.25 -3.36 18.24
C LEU A 63 0.62 -4.55 18.65
N ALA A 64 0.04 -5.76 18.62
CA ALA A 64 0.71 -6.99 19.03
C ALA A 64 1.90 -7.36 18.12
N ASP A 65 1.84 -6.98 16.85
CA ASP A 65 2.91 -7.17 15.86
C ASP A 65 4.07 -6.16 16.01
N GLY A 66 3.94 -5.19 16.92
CA GLY A 66 4.90 -4.10 17.12
C GLY A 66 4.61 -2.83 16.32
N THR A 67 3.55 -2.80 15.50
CA THR A 67 3.15 -1.60 14.77
C THR A 67 2.72 -0.50 15.74
N LYS A 68 3.27 0.71 15.59
CA LYS A 68 2.95 1.87 16.43
C LYS A 68 2.14 2.87 15.63
N VAL A 69 1.00 3.30 16.17
CA VAL A 69 0.10 4.26 15.52
C VAL A 69 0.04 5.53 16.35
N ASN A 70 0.43 6.66 15.74
CA ASN A 70 0.26 7.99 16.32
C ASN A 70 -1.11 8.54 15.99
N TYR A 71 -1.92 8.83 17.02
CA TYR A 71 -3.30 9.23 16.81
C TYR A 71 -3.48 10.68 16.33
N LYS A 72 -2.50 11.55 16.55
CA LYS A 72 -2.58 12.97 16.15
C LYS A 72 -2.00 13.23 14.76
N SER A 73 -1.00 12.46 14.37
CA SER A 73 -0.31 12.67 13.08
C SER A 73 -0.64 11.63 12.03
N GLY A 74 -1.29 10.53 12.42
CA GLY A 74 -1.52 9.39 11.53
C GLY A 74 -0.24 8.67 11.09
N ILE A 75 0.90 8.96 11.72
CA ILE A 75 2.15 8.25 11.41
C ILE A 75 2.08 6.85 12.01
N VAL A 76 2.29 5.86 11.16
CA VAL A 76 2.37 4.44 11.49
C VAL A 76 3.82 3.98 11.31
N GLU A 77 4.39 3.44 12.37
CA GLU A 77 5.70 2.79 12.36
C GLU A 77 5.49 1.28 12.36
N LEU A 78 5.84 0.63 11.25
CA LEU A 78 5.72 -0.81 11.06
C LEU A 78 6.86 -1.56 11.78
N PRO A 79 6.70 -2.85 12.07
CA PRO A 79 7.82 -3.70 12.49
C PRO A 79 8.96 -3.60 11.46
N GLY A 80 10.17 -3.32 11.95
CA GLY A 80 11.33 -3.01 11.10
C GLY A 80 11.60 -1.51 10.91
N GLY A 81 10.79 -0.62 11.49
CA GLY A 81 11.07 0.81 11.58
C GLY A 81 10.64 1.64 10.36
N LYS A 82 10.03 1.02 9.33
CA LYS A 82 9.45 1.75 8.21
C LYS A 82 8.28 2.62 8.69
N LYS A 83 8.29 3.90 8.33
CA LYS A 83 7.22 4.85 8.66
C LYS A 83 6.36 5.17 7.45
N THR A 84 5.06 5.18 7.64
CA THR A 84 4.06 5.57 6.63
C THR A 84 3.07 6.54 7.28
N THR A 85 2.61 7.55 6.54
CA THR A 85 1.59 8.49 7.03
C THR A 85 0.25 8.10 6.43
N LEU A 86 -0.76 7.87 7.27
CA LEU A 86 -2.13 7.61 6.84
C LEU A 86 -2.76 8.89 6.27
N ARG A 87 -3.62 8.73 5.28
CA ARG A 87 -4.52 9.79 4.80
C ARG A 87 -5.95 9.45 5.19
N ASP A 88 -6.84 10.44 5.11
CA ASP A 88 -8.25 10.24 5.42
C ASP A 88 -8.85 9.05 4.67
N GLY A 89 -9.52 8.17 5.42
CA GLY A 89 -10.08 6.92 4.94
C GLY A 89 -9.15 5.71 5.09
N ASP A 90 -7.82 5.89 5.10
CA ASP A 90 -6.88 4.81 5.35
C ASP A 90 -7.05 4.27 6.78
N TYR A 91 -6.77 2.99 6.98
CA TYR A 91 -6.84 2.40 8.30
C TYR A 91 -5.81 1.29 8.54
N VAL A 92 -5.52 1.06 9.82
CA VAL A 92 -4.67 -0.06 10.28
C VAL A 92 -5.55 -1.11 10.94
N THR A 93 -5.39 -2.37 10.57
CA THR A 93 -6.08 -3.49 11.20
C THR A 93 -5.44 -3.85 12.55
N MET A 94 -6.12 -4.65 13.39
CA MET A 94 -5.51 -5.20 14.61
C MET A 94 -4.29 -6.11 14.35
N LYS A 95 -4.06 -6.52 13.10
CA LYS A 95 -2.87 -7.29 12.69
C LYS A 95 -1.71 -6.39 12.26
N GLY A 96 -1.88 -5.07 12.25
CA GLY A 96 -0.89 -4.10 11.77
C GLY A 96 -0.81 -3.94 10.26
N GLU A 97 -1.76 -4.52 9.52
CA GLU A 97 -1.87 -4.31 8.08
C GLU A 97 -2.46 -2.92 7.81
N ILE A 98 -1.85 -2.19 6.88
CA ILE A 98 -2.37 -0.89 6.42
C ILE A 98 -3.24 -1.14 5.19
N VAL A 99 -4.49 -0.69 5.26
CA VAL A 99 -5.41 -0.67 4.11
C VAL A 99 -5.56 0.77 3.65
N PHE A 100 -5.24 0.99 2.38
CA PHE A 100 -5.33 2.30 1.75
C PHE A 100 -6.70 2.49 1.14
N ALA A 101 -7.34 3.63 1.42
CA ALA A 101 -8.63 4.00 0.86
C ALA A 101 -8.52 4.58 -0.54
N THR A 102 -7.33 5.07 -0.93
CA THR A 102 -7.09 5.66 -2.25
C THR A 102 -5.83 5.11 -2.92
N PRO A 103 -5.80 5.07 -4.27
CA PRO A 103 -4.56 4.81 -5.02
C PRO A 103 -3.43 5.78 -4.66
N GLY A 104 -3.77 7.04 -4.34
CA GLY A 104 -2.84 8.06 -3.88
C GLY A 104 -2.07 7.66 -2.61
N SER A 105 -2.79 7.18 -1.59
CA SER A 105 -2.18 6.69 -0.36
C SER A 105 -1.32 5.45 -0.60
N ALA A 106 -1.79 4.52 -1.43
CA ALA A 106 -1.05 3.30 -1.75
C ALA A 106 0.27 3.61 -2.49
N ALA A 107 0.25 4.49 -3.48
CA ALA A 107 1.44 4.94 -4.20
C ALA A 107 2.46 5.63 -3.27
N ALA A 108 1.98 6.55 -2.42
CA ALA A 108 2.82 7.25 -1.44
C ALA A 108 3.54 6.28 -0.48
N SER A 109 2.88 5.19 -0.07
CA SER A 109 3.48 4.17 0.81
C SER A 109 4.63 3.38 0.16
N ARG A 110 4.67 3.34 -1.18
CA ARG A 110 5.72 2.70 -1.99
C ARG A 110 6.85 3.67 -2.37
N GLY A 111 6.66 4.97 -2.16
CA GLY A 111 7.58 6.00 -2.66
C GLY A 111 7.31 6.42 -4.10
N ASP A 112 6.17 6.03 -4.68
CA ASP A 112 5.77 6.41 -6.03
C ASP A 112 5.03 7.76 -6.00
N ALA A 113 5.41 8.71 -6.86
CA ALA A 113 4.79 10.04 -6.94
C ALA A 113 3.52 10.09 -7.81
N ALA A 114 3.05 8.96 -8.34
CA ALA A 114 2.11 8.92 -9.45
C ALA A 114 0.77 8.30 -9.07
N ALA A 115 -0.03 9.03 -8.29
CA ALA A 115 -1.48 8.83 -8.28
C ALA A 115 -2.18 10.15 -7.87
N PRO A 116 -3.18 10.62 -8.63
CA PRO A 116 -3.90 11.83 -8.29
C PRO A 116 -4.60 11.68 -6.94
N ALA A 117 -4.52 12.72 -6.09
CA ALA A 117 -5.00 12.68 -4.71
C ALA A 117 -6.52 12.43 -4.57
N ALA A 118 -7.28 12.72 -5.63
CA ALA A 118 -8.74 12.51 -5.69
C ALA A 118 -9.15 11.18 -6.33
N ALA A 119 -8.21 10.32 -6.74
CA ALA A 119 -8.54 9.02 -7.30
C ALA A 119 -9.21 8.15 -6.22
N GLN A 120 -10.32 7.51 -6.58
CA GLN A 120 -10.95 6.48 -5.77
C GLN A 120 -10.77 5.12 -6.44
N TYR A 121 -10.84 4.05 -5.65
CA TYR A 121 -10.96 2.71 -6.23
C TYR A 121 -12.36 2.58 -6.85
N GLU A 122 -12.44 2.54 -8.18
CA GLU A 122 -13.73 2.42 -8.89
C GLU A 122 -14.37 1.04 -8.71
N GLN A 123 -13.57 0.02 -8.40
CA GLN A 123 -14.06 -1.36 -8.29
C GLN A 123 -13.19 -2.19 -7.36
N TYR A 124 -13.82 -2.86 -6.40
CA TYR A 124 -13.16 -3.91 -5.62
C TYR A 124 -12.97 -5.13 -6.53
N VAL A 125 -11.73 -5.48 -6.83
CA VAL A 125 -11.39 -6.67 -7.61
C VAL A 125 -10.78 -7.69 -6.65
N ASP A 126 -11.55 -8.70 -6.26
CA ASP A 126 -10.99 -9.84 -5.53
C ASP A 126 -10.14 -10.65 -6.51
N ARG A 127 -8.83 -10.69 -6.24
CA ARG A 127 -7.82 -11.34 -7.09
C ARG A 127 -8.00 -12.86 -7.14
N ASN A 128 -8.75 -13.43 -6.21
CA ASN A 128 -9.10 -14.86 -6.17
C ASN A 128 -10.50 -15.15 -6.74
N SER A 129 -11.20 -14.14 -7.26
CA SER A 129 -12.47 -14.36 -7.96
C SER A 129 -12.23 -15.25 -9.18
N PRO A 130 -13.08 -16.26 -9.43
CA PRO A 130 -13.09 -16.90 -10.74
C PRO A 130 -13.37 -15.84 -11.81
N PRO A 131 -12.68 -15.91 -12.98
CA PRO A 131 -12.90 -14.96 -14.06
C PRO A 131 -14.38 -14.92 -14.43
N THR A 132 -14.92 -13.72 -14.61
CA THR A 132 -16.33 -13.55 -14.95
C THR A 132 -16.58 -13.95 -16.41
N THR A 133 -17.85 -14.17 -16.78
CA THR A 133 -18.23 -14.41 -18.18
C THR A 133 -17.81 -13.26 -19.10
N ALA A 134 -17.86 -12.01 -18.61
CA ALA A 134 -17.41 -10.84 -19.34
C ALA A 134 -15.88 -10.84 -19.55
N ASP A 135 -15.10 -11.26 -18.55
CA ASP A 135 -13.65 -11.42 -18.69
C ASP A 135 -13.31 -12.53 -19.70
N MET A 136 -14.06 -13.63 -19.67
CA MET A 136 -13.90 -14.73 -20.63
C MET A 136 -14.26 -14.30 -22.06
N GLU A 137 -15.33 -13.53 -22.23
CA GLU A 137 -15.77 -13.02 -23.53
C GLU A 137 -14.76 -12.01 -24.10
N THR A 138 -14.24 -11.11 -23.27
CA THR A 138 -13.16 -10.18 -23.66
C THR A 138 -11.92 -10.95 -24.11
N ARG A 139 -11.53 -11.98 -23.35
CA ARG A 139 -10.39 -12.84 -23.70
C ARG A 139 -10.65 -13.64 -24.97
N LEU A 140 -11.88 -14.13 -25.18
CA LEU A 140 -12.24 -14.86 -26.40
C LEU A 140 -12.22 -13.94 -27.62
N GLY A 141 -12.70 -12.71 -27.47
CA GLY A 141 -12.63 -11.67 -28.50
C GLY A 141 -11.19 -11.33 -28.89
N SER A 142 -10.29 -11.21 -27.91
CA SER A 142 -8.88 -10.94 -28.20
C SER A 142 -8.18 -12.12 -28.85
N LEU A 143 -8.47 -13.35 -28.43
CA LEU A 143 -7.99 -14.57 -29.09
C LEU A 143 -8.49 -14.67 -30.53
N ASN A 144 -9.77 -14.41 -30.79
CA ASN A 144 -10.34 -14.46 -32.14
C ASN A 144 -9.70 -13.41 -33.07
N SER A 145 -9.48 -12.20 -32.54
CA SER A 145 -8.78 -11.13 -33.25
C SER A 145 -7.34 -11.55 -33.60
N ARG A 146 -6.62 -12.14 -32.65
CA ARG A 146 -5.27 -12.65 -32.87
C ARG A 146 -5.22 -13.77 -33.91
N ILE A 147 -6.18 -14.71 -33.87
CA ILE A 147 -6.30 -15.79 -34.86
C ILE A 147 -6.49 -15.21 -36.26
N THR A 148 -7.39 -14.22 -36.41
CA THR A 148 -7.66 -13.57 -37.70
C THR A 148 -6.43 -12.88 -38.26
N LEU A 149 -5.70 -12.13 -37.42
CA LEU A 149 -4.47 -11.47 -37.82
C LEU A 149 -3.37 -12.47 -38.19
N MET A 150 -3.21 -13.55 -37.41
CA MET A 150 -2.23 -14.60 -37.75
C MET A 150 -2.56 -15.28 -39.08
N ALA A 151 -3.83 -15.54 -39.37
CA ALA A 151 -4.25 -16.11 -40.65
C ALA A 151 -3.89 -15.19 -41.83
N GLN A 152 -4.13 -13.87 -41.70
CA GLN A 152 -3.72 -12.89 -42.71
C GLN A 152 -2.21 -12.84 -42.89
N LYS A 153 -1.44 -12.90 -41.79
CA LYS A 153 0.03 -12.95 -41.85
C LYS A 153 0.52 -14.19 -42.59
N ILE A 154 -0.07 -15.35 -42.33
CA ILE A 154 0.28 -16.60 -43.03
C ILE A 154 0.04 -16.46 -44.54
N GLN A 155 -1.07 -15.84 -44.94
CA GLN A 155 -1.36 -15.60 -46.36
C GLN A 155 -0.30 -14.72 -47.02
N LEU A 156 0.06 -13.58 -46.41
CA LEU A 156 1.09 -12.69 -46.94
C LEU A 156 2.47 -13.36 -47.01
N LEU A 157 2.80 -14.22 -46.05
CA LEU A 157 4.04 -15.01 -46.09
C LEU A 157 4.04 -16.00 -47.24
N ASN A 158 2.92 -16.67 -47.52
CA ASN A 158 2.79 -17.56 -48.67
C ASN A 158 2.92 -16.80 -50.00
N ASP A 159 2.29 -15.63 -50.11
CA ASP A 159 2.39 -14.77 -51.30
C ASP A 159 3.84 -14.32 -51.53
N LYS A 160 4.56 -13.98 -50.45
CA LYS A 160 5.99 -13.65 -50.50
C LYS A 160 6.83 -14.84 -50.96
N ILE A 161 6.59 -16.03 -50.43
CA ILE A 161 7.29 -17.26 -50.83
C ILE A 161 7.06 -17.54 -52.32
N ASN A 162 5.83 -17.42 -52.81
CA ASN A 162 5.50 -17.64 -54.22
C ASN A 162 6.24 -16.65 -55.13
N LEU A 163 6.27 -15.38 -54.74
CA LEU A 163 6.94 -14.31 -55.49
C LEU A 163 8.46 -14.52 -55.56
N LEU A 164 9.08 -14.95 -54.47
CA LEU A 164 10.51 -15.28 -54.40
C LEU A 164 10.86 -16.57 -55.15
N SER A 165 9.95 -17.55 -55.15
CA SER A 165 10.16 -18.85 -55.79
C SER A 165 9.97 -18.80 -57.31
N GLY A 166 9.17 -17.85 -57.82
CA GLY A 166 8.93 -17.66 -59.26
C GLY A 166 10.01 -16.85 -59.99
N SER A 167 10.90 -16.15 -59.28
CA SER A 167 11.84 -15.21 -59.89
C SER A 167 13.23 -15.82 -60.11
N THR A 168 13.45 -16.48 -61.23
CA THR A 168 14.72 -17.15 -61.55
C THR A 168 15.78 -16.24 -62.20
N GLN A 169 15.42 -15.03 -62.66
CA GLN A 169 16.33 -14.15 -63.44
C GLN A 169 16.40 -12.68 -62.97
N ARG A 170 15.57 -12.23 -62.01
CA ARG A 170 15.62 -10.87 -61.44
C ARG A 170 15.12 -10.90 -60.00
N PRO A 171 15.68 -10.12 -59.04
CA PRO A 171 15.14 -10.07 -57.69
C PRO A 171 13.68 -9.62 -57.71
N ALA A 172 12.79 -10.44 -57.14
CA ALA A 172 11.39 -10.08 -57.00
C ALA A 172 11.22 -8.96 -55.98
N ASP A 173 10.42 -7.94 -56.32
CA ASP A 173 10.12 -6.83 -55.41
C ASP A 173 9.12 -7.29 -54.35
N THR A 174 9.61 -7.50 -53.13
CA THR A 174 8.80 -7.92 -51.97
C THR A 174 8.50 -6.77 -51.01
N SER A 175 8.89 -5.55 -51.36
CA SER A 175 8.84 -4.39 -50.44
C SER A 175 7.44 -4.10 -49.89
N GLN A 176 6.41 -4.22 -50.72
CA GLN A 176 5.01 -4.01 -50.31
C GLN A 176 4.51 -5.10 -49.34
N LEU A 177 4.82 -6.37 -49.62
CA LEU A 177 4.47 -7.49 -48.74
C LEU A 177 5.18 -7.35 -47.39
N ASP A 178 6.42 -6.89 -47.39
CA ASP A 178 7.19 -6.67 -46.16
C ASP A 178 6.61 -5.55 -45.29
N GLN A 179 6.15 -4.47 -45.91
CA GLN A 179 5.43 -3.40 -45.19
C GLN A 179 4.12 -3.90 -44.59
N GLN A 180 3.36 -4.70 -45.33
CA GLN A 180 2.09 -5.26 -44.85
C GLN A 180 2.30 -6.24 -43.70
N ILE A 181 3.28 -7.14 -43.79
CA ILE A 181 3.64 -8.08 -42.72
C ILE A 181 4.06 -7.32 -41.46
N LYS A 182 4.87 -6.27 -41.61
CA LYS A 182 5.30 -5.43 -40.48
C LYS A 182 4.12 -4.74 -39.79
N ALA A 183 3.21 -4.15 -40.57
CA ALA A 183 2.02 -3.51 -40.02
C ALA A 183 1.14 -4.52 -39.25
N LEU A 184 1.00 -5.74 -39.78
CA LEU A 184 0.26 -6.82 -39.13
C LEU A 184 0.92 -7.29 -37.82
N ASP A 185 2.24 -7.31 -37.78
CA ASP A 185 3.00 -7.62 -36.55
C ASP A 185 2.83 -6.56 -35.47
N ASP A 186 2.78 -5.29 -35.85
CA ASP A 186 2.48 -4.20 -34.92
C ASP A 186 1.04 -4.29 -34.40
N GLN A 187 0.08 -4.66 -35.25
CA GLN A 187 -1.31 -4.92 -34.83
C GLN A 187 -1.40 -6.11 -33.87
N LEU A 188 -0.70 -7.22 -34.16
CA LEU A 188 -0.66 -8.40 -33.28
C LEU A 188 -0.10 -8.08 -31.90
N ARG A 189 0.89 -7.17 -31.80
CA ARG A 189 1.44 -6.70 -30.52
C ARG A 189 0.47 -5.83 -29.72
N GLN A 190 -0.48 -5.18 -30.40
CA GLN A 190 -1.48 -4.32 -29.77
C GLN A 190 -2.72 -5.07 -29.30
N VAL A 191 -2.95 -6.31 -29.76
CA VAL A 191 -4.04 -7.16 -29.25
C VAL A 191 -3.74 -7.59 -27.81
N LYS A 192 -4.50 -7.01 -26.88
CA LYS A 192 -4.41 -7.21 -25.42
C LYS A 192 -4.92 -8.58 -24.97
#